data_AF-A0A5B8LEI2-F1
#
_entry.id   AF-A0A5B8LEI2-F1
#
_cell.length_a   1.000
_cell.length_b   1.000
_cell.length_c   1.000
_cell.angle_alpha   90.00
_cell.angle_beta   90.00
_cell.angle_gamma   90.00
#
_symmetry.space_group_name_H-M   'P 1'
#
loop_
_entity.id
_entity.type
_entity.pdbx_description
1 polymer ?
#
loop_
_entity_poly.entity_id
_entity_poly.type
_entity_poly.pdbx_seq_one_letter_code
_entity_poly.pdbx_strand_id
1 'polypeptide(L)'
;MADGAAALALQVIQTLAVLVGVVFGLIQLRQIKHQQESAAGAAMLQSLQSTDAGSTALILVELPDDLPGAELKQRLGQDFDRVIALASMFESVGPLVARGQVPIDIYADFYRGATVLCWRKLRRYVAERRKAGWSNLFEWFEWLSDQMDRRSPLHSDVPASVAFRDWRSEADFDRLQAGR
;
A
#
# COMPACT_ATOMS: atom_id res chain seq x y z
N MET A 1 -33.42 26.41 49.00
CA MET A 1 -33.72 25.28 48.10
C MET A 1 -33.33 25.53 46.64
N ALA A 2 -33.22 26.79 46.17
CA ALA A 2 -32.85 27.10 44.79
C ALA A 2 -31.38 26.77 44.43
N ASP A 3 -30.44 26.92 45.36
CA ASP A 3 -29.01 26.73 45.08
C ASP A 3 -28.62 25.26 44.79
N GLY A 4 -29.29 24.30 45.42
CA GLY A 4 -29.04 22.87 45.21
C GLY A 4 -29.49 22.37 43.83
N ALA A 5 -30.58 22.93 43.30
CA ALA A 5 -31.08 22.59 41.97
C ALA A 5 -30.16 23.12 40.85
N ALA A 6 -29.62 24.33 41.03
CA ALA A 6 -28.65 24.92 40.10
C ALA A 6 -27.33 24.13 40.06
N ALA A 7 -26.84 23.68 41.23
CA ALA A 7 -25.64 22.86 41.32
C ALA A 7 -25.80 21.50 40.62
N LEU A 8 -26.94 20.83 40.81
CA LEU A 8 -27.25 19.55 40.13
C LEU A 8 -27.38 19.74 38.61
N ALA A 9 -28.04 20.82 38.16
CA ALA A 9 -28.16 21.12 36.74
C ALA A 9 -26.79 21.31 36.07
N LEU A 10 -25.88 22.04 36.73
CA LEU A 10 -24.52 22.24 36.22
C LEU A 10 -23.73 20.93 36.14
N GLN A 11 -23.84 20.07 37.16
CA GLN A 11 -23.16 18.77 37.19
C GLN A 11 -23.63 17.82 36.07
N VAL A 12 -24.94 17.81 35.81
CA VAL A 12 -25.53 17.03 34.72
C VAL A 12 -25.03 17.53 33.36
N ILE A 13 -24.98 18.85 33.15
CA ILE A 13 -24.47 19.45 31.92
C ILE A 13 -22.98 19.12 31.72
N GLN A 14 -22.16 19.22 32.76
CA GLN A 14 -20.74 18.89 32.69
C GLN A 14 -20.51 17.41 32.34
N THR A 15 -21.26 16.52 32.98
CA THR A 15 -21.17 15.07 32.72
C THR A 15 -21.59 14.74 31.29
N LEU A 16 -22.67 15.36 30.80
CA LEU A 16 -23.12 15.24 29.41
C LEU A 16 -22.06 15.74 28.42
N ALA A 17 -21.43 16.88 28.70
CA ALA A 17 -20.39 17.44 27.85
C ALA A 17 -19.18 16.50 27.71
N VAL A 18 -18.75 15.87 28.82
CA VAL A 18 -17.67 14.87 28.80
C VAL A 18 -18.07 13.63 27.98
N LEU A 19 -19.29 13.12 28.19
CA LEU A 19 -19.82 11.98 27.44
C LEU A 19 -19.87 12.24 25.93
N VAL A 20 -20.38 13.40 25.52
CA VAL A 20 -20.43 13.82 24.12
C VAL A 20 -19.01 13.97 23.56
N GLY A 21 -18.09 14.57 24.31
CA GLY A 21 -16.69 14.70 23.90
C GLY A 21 -16.00 13.36 23.67
N VAL A 22 -16.23 12.37 24.53
CA VAL A 22 -15.67 11.01 24.39
C VAL A 22 -16.25 10.30 23.17
N VAL A 23 -17.57 10.32 22.99
CA VAL A 23 -18.22 9.70 21.81
C VAL A 23 -17.73 10.35 20.52
N PHE A 24 -17.67 11.68 20.49
CA PHE A 24 -17.16 12.42 19.33
C PHE A 24 -15.68 12.15 19.07
N GLY A 25 -14.86 12.01 20.11
CA GLY A 25 -13.46 11.60 19.99
C GLY A 25 -13.30 10.18 19.42
N LEU A 26 -14.13 9.23 19.86
CA LEU A 26 -14.13 7.86 19.32
C LEU A 26 -14.57 7.82 17.86
N ILE A 27 -15.56 8.63 17.47
CA ILE A 27 -15.99 8.77 16.07
C ILE A 27 -14.86 9.38 15.23
N GLN A 28 -14.22 10.46 15.70
CA GLN A 28 -13.08 11.07 15.01
C GLN A 28 -11.92 10.10 14.82
N LEU A 29 -11.59 9.28 15.84
CA LEU A 29 -10.53 8.28 15.72
C LEU A 29 -10.81 7.26 14.62
N ARG A 30 -12.08 6.85 14.46
CA ARG A 30 -12.49 5.96 13.35
C ARG A 30 -12.41 6.67 11.99
N GLN A 31 -12.86 7.93 11.92
CA GLN A 31 -12.81 8.71 10.67
C GLN A 31 -11.37 9.00 10.22
N ILE A 32 -10.46 9.29 11.15
CA ILE A 32 -9.04 9.51 10.86
C ILE A 32 -8.43 8.26 10.23
N LYS A 33 -8.77 7.07 10.73
CA LYS A 33 -8.30 5.82 10.14
C LYS A 33 -8.76 5.67 8.69
N HIS A 34 -10.04 5.91 8.41
CA HIS A 34 -10.58 5.85 7.05
C HIS A 34 -9.94 6.91 6.14
N GLN A 35 -9.69 8.12 6.63
CA GLN A 35 -9.02 9.18 5.86
C GLN A 35 -7.57 8.82 5.53
N GLN A 36 -6.85 8.14 6.44
CA GLN A 36 -5.50 7.64 6.18
C GLN A 36 -5.48 6.60 5.06
N GLU A 37 -6.45 5.70 5.03
CA GLU A 37 -6.59 4.69 3.97
C GLU A 37 -6.83 5.36 2.60
N SER A 38 -7.74 6.33 2.54
CA SER A 38 -8.01 7.10 1.32
C SER A 38 -6.80 7.93 0.86
N ALA A 39 -6.08 8.55 1.80
CA ALA A 39 -4.88 9.34 1.50
C ALA A 39 -3.71 8.46 1.02
N ALA A 40 -3.52 7.28 1.63
CA ALA A 40 -2.51 6.31 1.22
C ALA A 40 -2.76 5.81 -0.20
N GLY A 41 -4.00 5.44 -0.52
CA GLY A 41 -4.39 5.04 -1.88
C GLY A 41 -4.19 6.16 -2.91
N ALA A 42 -4.53 7.41 -2.57
CA ALA A 42 -4.34 8.54 -3.47
C ALA A 42 -2.85 8.86 -3.72
N ALA A 43 -2.02 8.87 -2.66
CA ALA A 43 -0.58 9.09 -2.77
C ALA A 43 0.09 8.00 -3.64
N MET A 44 -0.39 6.77 -3.53
CA MET A 44 0.01 5.64 -4.35
C MET A 44 -0.36 5.85 -5.82
N LEU A 45 -1.64 6.08 -6.10
CA LEU A 45 -2.13 6.32 -7.45
C LEU A 45 -1.34 7.44 -8.15
N GLN A 46 -1.03 8.53 -7.44
CA GLN A 46 -0.22 9.63 -7.96
C GLN A 46 1.18 9.16 -8.43
N SER A 47 1.77 8.19 -7.75
CA SER A 47 3.08 7.63 -8.10
C SER A 47 3.04 6.79 -9.38
N LEU A 48 1.97 6.00 -9.59
CA LEU A 48 1.76 5.22 -10.82
C LEU A 48 1.25 6.03 -12.00
N GLN A 49 0.53 7.12 -11.73
CA GLN A 49 0.03 8.02 -12.76
C GLN A 49 1.15 8.86 -13.41
N SER A 50 2.39 8.76 -12.93
CA SER A 50 3.52 9.16 -13.74
C SER A 50 3.53 8.31 -15.02
N THR A 51 3.50 8.96 -16.19
CA THR A 51 3.47 8.32 -17.52
C THR A 51 4.58 7.26 -17.71
N ASP A 52 5.63 7.36 -16.90
CA ASP A 52 6.81 6.49 -16.91
C ASP A 52 6.58 5.11 -16.26
N ALA A 53 5.68 4.99 -15.28
CA ALA A 53 5.50 3.74 -14.54
C ALA A 53 4.81 2.65 -15.39
N GLY A 54 3.81 3.04 -16.19
CA GLY A 54 3.08 2.13 -17.06
C GLY A 54 3.93 1.58 -18.23
N SER A 55 4.71 2.44 -18.87
CA SER A 55 5.66 2.01 -19.93
C SER A 55 6.77 1.12 -19.36
N THR A 56 7.28 1.44 -18.18
CA THR A 56 8.31 0.63 -17.49
C THR A 56 7.79 -0.77 -17.13
N ALA A 57 6.53 -0.88 -16.71
CA ALA A 57 5.92 -2.18 -16.42
C ALA A 57 5.86 -3.07 -17.68
N LEU A 58 5.52 -2.53 -18.85
CA LEU A 58 5.48 -3.28 -20.11
C LEU A 58 6.88 -3.80 -20.50
N ILE A 59 7.91 -2.96 -20.37
CA ILE A 59 9.30 -3.35 -20.64
C ILE A 59 9.74 -4.51 -19.74
N LEU A 60 9.37 -4.46 -18.45
CA LEU A 60 9.71 -5.50 -17.49
C LEU A 60 9.05 -6.85 -17.80
N VAL A 61 7.85 -6.87 -18.38
CA VAL A 61 7.18 -8.13 -18.74
C VAL A 61 7.97 -8.92 -19.79
N GLU A 62 8.59 -8.22 -20.74
CA GLU A 62 9.32 -8.83 -21.86
C GLU A 62 10.74 -9.29 -21.50
N LEU A 63 11.30 -8.79 -20.39
CA LEU A 63 12.63 -9.18 -19.93
C LEU A 63 12.64 -10.61 -19.38
N PRO A 64 13.69 -11.41 -19.62
CA PRO A 64 13.91 -12.64 -18.86
C PRO A 64 14.08 -12.39 -17.35
N ASP A 65 13.70 -13.36 -16.53
CA ASP A 65 14.01 -13.36 -15.10
C ASP A 65 15.52 -13.62 -14.88
N ASP A 66 16.07 -13.16 -13.75
CA ASP A 66 17.44 -13.49 -13.29
C ASP A 66 18.60 -13.13 -14.24
N LEU A 67 18.43 -12.10 -15.05
CA LEU A 67 19.51 -11.59 -15.89
C LEU A 67 20.70 -11.09 -15.03
N PRO A 68 21.95 -11.36 -15.45
CA PRO A 68 23.12 -10.71 -14.86
C PRO A 68 23.00 -9.19 -14.93
N GLY A 69 23.50 -8.47 -13.94
CA GLY A 69 23.33 -7.02 -13.86
C GLY A 69 23.90 -6.23 -15.04
N ALA A 70 24.98 -6.74 -15.66
CA ALA A 70 25.55 -6.16 -16.87
C ALA A 70 24.64 -6.35 -18.10
N GLU A 71 24.05 -7.54 -18.27
CA GLU A 71 23.15 -7.83 -19.38
C GLU A 71 21.81 -7.11 -19.22
N LEU A 72 21.29 -7.06 -17.99
CA LEU A 72 20.09 -6.29 -17.65
C LEU A 72 20.24 -4.82 -18.07
N LYS A 73 21.37 -4.19 -17.69
CA LYS A 73 21.68 -2.81 -18.10
C LYS A 73 21.79 -2.65 -19.61
N GLN A 74 22.44 -3.60 -20.29
CA GLN A 74 22.61 -3.56 -21.73
C GLN A 74 21.26 -3.63 -22.46
N ARG A 75 20.36 -4.51 -22.01
CA ARG A 75 19.03 -4.69 -22.61
C ARG A 75 18.11 -3.50 -22.34
N LEU A 76 18.14 -2.95 -21.12
CA LEU A 76 17.32 -1.80 -20.76
C LEU A 76 17.85 -0.49 -21.34
N GLY A 77 19.16 -0.35 -21.55
CA GLY A 77 19.75 0.86 -22.12
C GLY A 77 19.32 2.11 -21.36
N GLN A 78 18.61 3.02 -22.03
CA GLN A 78 18.10 4.26 -21.45
C GLN A 78 16.95 4.05 -20.45
N ASP A 79 16.22 2.93 -20.55
CA ASP A 79 15.12 2.61 -19.64
C ASP A 79 15.60 2.05 -18.30
N PHE A 80 16.92 1.79 -18.15
CA PHE A 80 17.47 1.27 -16.90
C PHE A 80 17.18 2.22 -15.73
N ASP A 81 17.35 3.53 -15.93
CA ASP A 81 17.11 4.52 -14.87
C ASP A 81 15.64 4.57 -14.47
N ARG A 82 14.71 4.37 -15.41
CA ARG A 82 13.27 4.29 -15.15
C ARG A 82 12.90 3.07 -14.31
N VAL A 83 13.49 1.92 -14.65
CA VAL A 83 13.33 0.68 -13.88
C VAL A 83 13.87 0.83 -12.46
N ILE A 84 15.03 1.49 -12.30
CA ILE A 84 15.60 1.77 -10.98
C ILE A 84 14.75 2.79 -10.20
N ALA A 85 14.15 3.78 -10.86
CA ALA A 85 13.21 4.71 -10.23
C ALA A 85 11.96 3.99 -9.72
N LEU A 86 11.40 3.06 -10.50
CA LEU A 86 10.29 2.21 -10.07
C LEU A 86 10.67 1.34 -8.86
N ALA A 87 11.86 0.73 -8.86
CA ALA A 87 12.36 -0.01 -7.70
C ALA A 87 12.54 0.89 -6.45
N SER A 88 13.00 2.13 -6.65
CA SER A 88 13.18 3.12 -5.59
C SER A 88 11.87 3.62 -4.99
N MET A 89 10.81 3.67 -5.80
CA MET A 89 9.45 3.92 -5.32
C MET A 89 9.01 2.82 -4.35
N PHE A 90 9.18 1.54 -4.71
CA PHE A 90 8.86 0.43 -3.81
C PHE A 90 9.69 0.46 -2.54
N GLU A 91 11.00 0.71 -2.66
CA GLU A 91 11.90 0.86 -1.51
C GLU A 91 11.42 1.93 -0.53
N SER A 92 10.94 3.06 -1.04
CA SER A 92 10.48 4.18 -0.21
C SER A 92 9.16 3.89 0.49
N VAL A 93 8.28 3.07 -0.12
CA VAL A 93 6.97 2.71 0.44
C VAL A 93 7.06 1.60 1.49
N GLY A 94 8.05 0.70 1.38
CA GLY A 94 8.18 -0.45 2.28
C GLY A 94 8.16 -0.11 3.78
N PRO A 95 8.92 0.89 4.27
CA PRO A 95 8.87 1.31 5.66
C PRO A 95 7.49 1.83 6.10
N LEU A 96 6.74 2.49 5.21
CA LEU A 96 5.40 3.02 5.51
C LEU A 96 4.40 1.88 5.71
N VAL A 97 4.49 0.85 4.86
CA VAL A 97 3.69 -0.37 4.98
C VAL A 97 4.08 -1.13 6.26
N ALA A 98 5.38 -1.31 6.52
CA ALA A 98 5.88 -2.01 7.71
C ALA A 98 5.45 -1.34 9.03
N ARG A 99 5.29 -0.01 9.03
CA ARG A 99 4.81 0.78 10.18
C ARG A 99 3.28 0.88 10.27
N GLY A 100 2.55 0.28 9.33
CA GLY A 100 1.08 0.33 9.29
C GLY A 100 0.50 1.69 8.89
N GLN A 101 1.32 2.60 8.35
CA GLN A 101 0.86 3.89 7.82
C GLN A 101 0.16 3.72 6.48
N VAL A 102 0.54 2.67 5.75
CA VAL A 102 -0.18 2.16 4.59
C VAL A 102 -0.67 0.76 4.95
N PRO A 103 -1.99 0.48 4.91
CA PRO A 103 -2.49 -0.88 5.05
C PRO A 103 -1.93 -1.77 3.95
N ILE A 104 -1.38 -2.91 4.33
CA ILE A 104 -0.74 -3.82 3.39
C ILE A 104 -1.69 -4.40 2.35
N ASP A 105 -2.98 -4.52 2.69
CA ASP A 105 -4.01 -5.01 1.76
C ASP A 105 -4.29 -3.98 0.66
N ILE A 106 -4.36 -2.69 1.02
CA ILE A 106 -4.44 -1.60 0.05
C ILE A 106 -3.21 -1.60 -0.86
N TYR A 107 -2.01 -1.72 -0.30
CA TYR A 107 -0.80 -1.83 -1.11
C TYR A 107 -0.84 -3.02 -2.06
N ALA A 108 -1.28 -4.19 -1.58
CA ALA A 108 -1.36 -5.41 -2.38
C ALA A 108 -2.34 -5.27 -3.56
N ASP A 109 -3.51 -4.67 -3.33
CA ASP A 109 -4.52 -4.43 -4.37
C ASP A 109 -3.98 -3.59 -5.53
N PHE A 110 -3.08 -2.63 -5.26
CA PHE A 110 -2.51 -1.76 -6.29
C PHE A 110 -1.20 -2.29 -6.88
N TYR A 111 -0.30 -2.86 -6.07
CA TYR A 111 1.10 -3.05 -6.46
C TYR A 111 1.61 -4.47 -6.44
N ARG A 112 0.87 -5.44 -5.88
CA ARG A 112 1.39 -6.81 -5.70
C ARG A 112 2.07 -7.33 -6.96
N GLY A 113 1.38 -7.30 -8.09
CA GLY A 113 1.88 -7.81 -9.36
C GLY A 113 3.12 -7.07 -9.85
N ALA A 114 3.12 -5.73 -9.77
CA ALA A 114 4.24 -4.90 -10.20
C ALA A 114 5.48 -5.09 -9.30
N THR A 115 5.29 -5.15 -7.99
CA THR A 115 6.35 -5.38 -7.00
C THR A 115 7.02 -6.73 -7.22
N VAL A 116 6.24 -7.81 -7.28
CA VAL A 116 6.75 -9.17 -7.46
C VAL A 116 7.43 -9.33 -8.83
N LEU A 117 6.82 -8.81 -9.90
CA LEU A 117 7.40 -8.84 -11.24
C LEU A 117 8.74 -8.10 -11.26
N CYS A 118 8.76 -6.85 -10.80
CA CYS A 118 9.95 -6.01 -10.81
C CYS A 118 11.07 -6.61 -9.94
N TRP A 119 10.74 -7.14 -8.76
CA TRP A 119 11.72 -7.80 -7.89
C TRP A 119 12.33 -9.02 -8.58
N ARG A 120 11.50 -9.85 -9.24
CA ARG A 120 11.98 -11.03 -9.98
C ARG A 120 12.96 -10.66 -11.10
N LYS A 121 12.79 -9.51 -11.77
CA LYS A 121 13.74 -9.02 -12.79
C LYS A 121 15.02 -8.45 -12.18
N LEU A 122 14.92 -7.78 -11.03
CA LEU A 122 16.03 -7.03 -10.44
C LEU A 122 16.83 -7.77 -9.37
N ARG A 123 16.29 -8.84 -8.77
CA ARG A 123 16.88 -9.52 -7.60
C ARG A 123 18.35 -9.90 -7.78
N ARG A 124 18.73 -10.38 -8.97
CA ARG A 124 20.12 -10.73 -9.27
C ARG A 124 21.03 -9.51 -9.35
N TYR A 125 20.59 -8.44 -10.02
CA TYR A 125 21.31 -7.17 -10.05
C TYR A 125 21.51 -6.61 -8.63
N VAL A 126 20.46 -6.63 -7.80
CA VAL A 126 20.54 -6.19 -6.40
C VAL A 126 21.55 -7.03 -5.61
N ALA A 127 21.48 -8.35 -5.72
CA ALA A 127 22.42 -9.25 -5.06
C ALA A 127 23.89 -9.00 -5.47
N GLU A 128 24.15 -8.75 -6.75
CA GLU A 128 25.48 -8.40 -7.25
C GLU A 128 25.98 -7.07 -6.66
N ARG A 129 25.11 -6.05 -6.56
CA ARG A 129 25.46 -4.76 -5.94
C ARG A 129 25.69 -4.84 -4.44
N ARG A 130 24.91 -5.66 -3.73
CA ARG A 130 25.10 -5.91 -2.30
C ARG A 130 26.45 -6.58 -2.03
N LYS A 131 26.84 -7.57 -2.83
CA LYS A 131 28.17 -8.20 -2.77
C LYS A 131 29.31 -7.21 -3.05
N ALA A 132 29.06 -6.18 -3.85
CA ALA A 132 30.03 -5.14 -4.19
C ALA A 132 30.14 -4.01 -3.13
N GLY A 133 29.38 -4.06 -2.03
CA GLY A 133 29.55 -3.15 -0.89
C GLY A 133 28.31 -2.34 -0.47
N TRP A 134 27.20 -2.41 -1.22
CA TRP A 134 25.94 -1.76 -0.81
C TRP A 134 24.99 -2.77 -0.19
N SER A 135 25.34 -3.25 1.01
CA SER A 135 24.71 -4.43 1.65
C SER A 135 23.20 -4.34 1.83
N ASN A 136 22.64 -3.14 2.07
CA ASN A 136 21.22 -2.91 2.31
C ASN A 136 20.47 -2.33 1.10
N LEU A 137 21.08 -2.32 -0.09
CA LEU A 137 20.42 -1.81 -1.29
C LEU A 137 19.09 -2.56 -1.53
N PHE A 138 18.01 -1.81 -1.68
CA PHE A 138 16.68 -2.36 -1.98
C PHE A 138 16.17 -3.40 -0.97
N GLU A 139 16.51 -3.26 0.32
CA GLU A 139 16.07 -4.21 1.37
C GLU A 139 14.57 -4.14 1.63
N TRP A 140 13.98 -2.95 1.57
CA TRP A 140 12.54 -2.78 1.80
C TRP A 140 11.72 -3.25 0.61
N PHE A 141 12.26 -3.09 -0.60
CA PHE A 141 11.68 -3.63 -1.82
C PHE A 141 11.69 -5.17 -1.80
N GLU A 142 12.80 -5.79 -1.40
CA GLU A 142 12.85 -7.24 -1.18
C GLU A 142 11.82 -7.69 -0.15
N TRP A 143 11.79 -7.04 1.02
CA TRP A 143 10.84 -7.34 2.07
C TRP A 143 9.39 -7.22 1.58
N LEU A 144 9.08 -6.18 0.81
CA LEU A 144 7.76 -6.00 0.21
C LEU A 144 7.42 -7.14 -0.76
N SER A 145 8.34 -7.54 -1.63
CA SER A 145 8.11 -8.68 -2.52
C SER A 145 7.85 -9.96 -1.72
N ASP A 146 8.64 -10.23 -0.68
CA ASP A 146 8.42 -11.38 0.20
C ASP A 146 7.06 -11.33 0.89
N GLN A 147 6.64 -10.13 1.33
CA GLN A 147 5.32 -9.92 1.92
C GLN A 147 4.19 -10.20 0.92
N MET A 148 4.39 -9.88 -0.36
CA MET A 148 3.45 -10.12 -1.44
C MET A 148 3.38 -11.61 -1.83
N ASP A 149 4.51 -12.32 -1.79
CA ASP A 149 4.58 -13.75 -2.08
C ASP A 149 4.01 -14.60 -0.93
N ARG A 150 4.35 -14.26 0.33
CA ARG A 150 3.84 -14.94 1.54
C ARG A 150 2.33 -14.84 1.69
N ARG A 151 1.72 -13.80 1.14
CA ARG A 151 0.27 -13.59 1.12
C ARG A 151 -0.43 -14.40 0.02
N SER A 152 0.19 -15.45 -0.54
CA SER A 152 -0.47 -16.33 -1.51
C SER A 152 -1.00 -17.64 -0.92
N PRO A 153 -2.24 -18.05 -1.26
CA PRO A 153 -3.25 -17.29 -2.00
C PRO A 153 -4.23 -16.66 -1.01
N LEU A 154 -4.06 -15.39 -0.64
CA LEU A 154 -5.21 -14.61 -0.17
C LEU A 154 -6.07 -14.33 -1.41
N HIS A 155 -6.94 -15.28 -1.76
CA HIS A 155 -8.29 -15.01 -2.24
C HIS A 155 -8.50 -14.19 -3.56
N SER A 156 -7.46 -13.81 -4.32
CA SER A 156 -7.60 -12.84 -5.43
C SER A 156 -7.09 -13.27 -6.82
N ASP A 157 -7.02 -14.56 -7.14
CA ASP A 157 -6.84 -14.98 -8.55
C ASP A 157 -8.15 -14.89 -9.35
N VAL A 158 -9.27 -14.62 -8.67
CA VAL A 158 -10.55 -14.36 -9.33
C VAL A 158 -10.50 -12.95 -9.95
N PRO A 159 -10.64 -12.83 -11.29
CA PRO A 159 -10.65 -11.53 -11.94
C PRO A 159 -11.70 -10.61 -11.33
N ALA A 160 -11.40 -9.31 -11.24
CA ALA A 160 -12.34 -8.32 -10.71
C ALA A 160 -13.70 -8.35 -11.44
N SER A 161 -13.71 -8.61 -12.75
CA SER A 161 -14.93 -8.78 -13.56
C SER A 161 -15.82 -9.95 -13.14
N VAL A 162 -15.24 -10.95 -12.47
CA VAL A 162 -15.96 -12.10 -11.92
C VAL A 162 -16.36 -11.81 -10.49
N ALA A 163 -15.41 -11.40 -9.65
CA ALA A 163 -15.66 -11.23 -8.22
C ALA A 163 -16.51 -10.00 -7.86
N PHE A 164 -16.55 -8.97 -8.72
CA PHE A 164 -17.42 -7.80 -8.56
C PHE A 164 -18.55 -7.75 -9.58
N ARG A 165 -18.92 -8.89 -10.19
CA ARG A 165 -19.99 -8.96 -11.20
C ARG A 165 -21.32 -8.36 -10.70
N ASP A 166 -21.62 -8.54 -9.42
CA ASP A 166 -22.86 -8.09 -8.79
C ASP A 166 -22.71 -6.78 -8.02
N TRP A 167 -21.61 -6.04 -8.20
CA TRP A 167 -21.39 -4.75 -7.54
C TRP A 167 -22.36 -3.69 -8.10
N ARG A 168 -23.11 -3.01 -7.21
CA ARG A 168 -24.08 -1.97 -7.58
C ARG A 168 -23.84 -0.64 -6.87
N SER A 169 -23.19 -0.67 -5.71
CA SER A 169 -22.87 0.49 -4.89
C SER A 169 -21.64 0.25 -4.00
N GLU A 170 -21.03 1.31 -3.48
CA GLU A 170 -19.90 1.23 -2.54
C GLU A 170 -20.19 0.32 -1.33
N ALA A 171 -21.44 0.29 -0.84
CA ALA A 171 -21.85 -0.58 0.25
C ALA A 171 -21.75 -2.09 -0.07
N ASP A 172 -21.72 -2.47 -1.35
CA ASP A 172 -21.51 -3.86 -1.75
C ASP A 172 -20.04 -4.29 -1.67
N PHE A 173 -19.10 -3.34 -1.60
CA PHE A 173 -17.66 -3.63 -1.70
C PHE A 173 -17.19 -4.55 -0.58
N ASP A 174 -17.45 -4.20 0.69
CA ASP A 174 -17.03 -5.00 1.84
C ASP A 174 -17.64 -6.41 1.80
N ARG A 175 -18.90 -6.53 1.38
CA ARG A 175 -19.57 -7.84 1.24
C ARG A 175 -18.91 -8.68 0.16
N LEU A 176 -18.64 -8.09 -1.00
CA LEU A 176 -18.03 -8.78 -2.14
C LEU A 176 -16.54 -9.06 -1.92
N GLN A 177 -15.87 -8.27 -1.08
CA GLN A 177 -14.49 -8.48 -0.67
C GLN A 177 -14.37 -9.51 0.44
N ALA A 178 -15.29 -9.55 1.41
CA ALA A 178 -15.31 -10.56 2.48
C ALA A 178 -15.65 -11.97 1.99
N GLY A 179 -16.30 -12.09 0.83
CA GLY A 179 -16.52 -13.35 0.13
C GLY A 179 -15.33 -13.83 -0.71
N ARG A 180 -14.22 -13.06 -0.73
CA ARG A 180 -12.98 -13.46 -1.36
C ARG A 180 -12.23 -14.36 -0.42
#